data_AF-A0A553UWP3-F1
#
_entry.id   AF-A0A553UWP3-F1
#
_cell.length_a   1.000
_cell.length_b   1.000
_cell.length_c   1.000
_cell.angle_alpha   90.00
_cell.angle_beta   90.00
_cell.angle_gamma   90.00
#
_symmetry.space_group_name_H-M   'P 1'
#
loop_
_entity.id
_entity.type
_entity.pdbx_description
1 polymer ?
#
loop_
_entity_poly.entity_id
_entity_poly.type
_entity_poly.pdbx_seq_one_letter_code
_entity_poly.pdbx_strand_id
1 'polypeptide(L)'
;MNAAFDFTTEAVLDWEIEQIHRALDQGQLLFSRHALNELFNDALTEDEALDAISFYDHVSKDFPNNEQGRAAGINFEQTVERGTLRVKVGWRGNYLVITSMIL
;
A
#
# COMPACT_ATOMS: atom_id res chain seq x y z
N MET A 1 -34.34 4.24 -1.74
CA MET A 1 -33.08 4.52 -2.48
C MET A 1 -31.96 3.98 -1.61
N ASN A 2 -31.23 2.97 -2.07
CA ASN A 2 -30.00 2.57 -1.38
C ASN A 2 -29.00 3.71 -1.56
N ALA A 3 -28.55 4.32 -0.46
CA ALA A 3 -27.42 5.24 -0.53
C ALA A 3 -26.25 4.52 -1.18
N ALA A 4 -25.60 5.15 -2.15
CA ALA A 4 -24.37 4.60 -2.73
C ALA A 4 -23.35 4.40 -1.60
N PHE A 5 -22.64 3.27 -1.61
CA PHE A 5 -21.60 2.98 -0.62
C PHE A 5 -20.46 4.00 -0.78
N ASP A 6 -20.13 4.72 0.30
CA ASP A 6 -19.11 5.76 0.30
C ASP A 6 -17.74 5.19 0.71
N PHE A 7 -16.85 5.04 -0.27
CA PHE A 7 -15.49 4.52 -0.09
C PHE A 7 -14.51 5.52 0.52
N THR A 8 -14.94 6.75 0.80
CA THR A 8 -14.09 7.84 1.31
C THR A 8 -14.09 7.96 2.84
N THR A 9 -14.93 7.19 3.51
CA THR A 9 -15.05 7.27 4.97
C THR A 9 -13.87 6.61 5.69
N GLU A 10 -13.52 7.15 6.86
CA GLU A 10 -12.48 6.61 7.74
C GLU A 10 -12.76 5.15 8.14
N ALA A 11 -14.02 4.81 8.44
CA ALA A 11 -14.42 3.45 8.77
C ALA A 11 -14.16 2.44 7.63
N VAL A 12 -14.26 2.87 6.36
CA VAL A 12 -13.91 2.02 5.21
C VAL A 12 -12.40 1.88 5.10
N LEU A 13 -11.63 2.95 5.34
CA LEU A 13 -10.18 2.90 5.36
C LEU A 13 -9.66 1.94 6.43
N ASP A 14 -10.17 2.04 7.67
CA ASP A 14 -9.80 1.15 8.77
C ASP A 14 -10.07 -0.31 8.42
N TRP A 15 -11.26 -0.59 7.87
CA TRP A 15 -11.61 -1.94 7.42
C TRP A 15 -10.68 -2.46 6.32
N GLU A 16 -10.29 -1.62 5.35
CA GLU A 16 -9.35 -1.99 4.29
C GLU A 16 -7.95 -2.27 4.85
N ILE A 17 -7.47 -1.45 5.79
CA ILE A 17 -6.18 -1.68 6.48
C ILE A 17 -6.21 -3.01 7.23
N GLU A 18 -7.28 -3.30 7.98
CA GLU A 18 -7.44 -4.59 8.64
C GLU A 18 -7.39 -5.77 7.65
N GLN A 19 -7.98 -5.64 6.46
CA GLN A 19 -7.92 -6.70 5.46
C GLN A 19 -6.50 -6.88 4.92
N ILE A 20 -5.74 -5.79 4.74
CA ILE A 20 -4.35 -5.84 4.31
C ILE A 20 -3.48 -6.52 5.36
N HIS A 21 -3.64 -6.18 6.64
CA HIS A 21 -2.90 -6.83 7.73
C HIS A 21 -3.23 -8.31 7.85
N ARG A 22 -4.51 -8.70 7.70
CA ARG A 22 -4.88 -10.13 7.65
C ARG A 22 -4.24 -10.86 6.47
N ALA A 23 -4.16 -10.22 5.31
CA ALA A 23 -3.51 -10.81 4.15
C ALA A 23 -1.99 -10.94 4.35
N LEU A 24 -1.36 -9.97 5.02
CA LEU A 24 0.03 -10.03 5.45
C LEU A 24 0.28 -11.22 6.39
N ASP A 25 -0.50 -11.35 7.46
CA ASP A 25 -0.39 -12.44 8.43
C ASP A 25 -0.57 -13.83 7.79
N GLN A 26 -1.35 -13.91 6.71
CA GLN A 26 -1.60 -15.14 5.97
C GLN A 26 -0.56 -15.40 4.85
N GLY A 27 0.41 -14.50 4.66
CA GLY A 27 1.40 -14.61 3.58
C GLY A 27 0.79 -14.50 2.18
N GLN A 28 -0.32 -13.76 2.04
CA GLN A 28 -1.06 -13.59 0.79
C GLN A 28 -0.67 -12.33 0.00
N LEU A 29 0.19 -11.47 0.56
CA LEU A 29 0.75 -10.34 -0.18
C LEU A 29 1.78 -10.85 -1.19
N LEU A 30 1.74 -10.32 -2.41
CA LEU A 30 2.64 -10.72 -3.50
C LEU A 30 3.25 -9.49 -4.15
N PHE A 31 4.56 -9.35 -4.08
CA PHE A 31 5.27 -8.29 -4.77
C PHE A 31 5.10 -8.41 -6.28
N SER A 32 4.65 -7.32 -6.91
CA SER A 32 4.63 -7.25 -8.37
C SER A 32 6.06 -7.24 -8.92
N ARG A 33 6.26 -7.63 -10.18
CA ARG A 33 7.57 -7.50 -10.83
C ARG A 33 8.10 -6.06 -10.80
N HIS A 34 7.21 -5.07 -10.93
CA HIS A 34 7.59 -3.67 -10.81
C HIS A 34 8.06 -3.35 -9.38
N ALA A 35 7.35 -3.83 -8.36
CA ALA A 35 7.73 -3.71 -6.95
C ALA A 35 9.15 -4.22 -6.70
N LEU A 36 9.44 -5.44 -7.16
CA LEU A 36 10.73 -6.09 -6.97
C LEU A 36 11.85 -5.31 -7.65
N ASN A 37 11.59 -4.74 -8.83
CA ASN A 37 12.57 -3.89 -9.51
C ASN A 37 12.85 -2.60 -8.75
N GLU A 38 11.83 -1.91 -8.24
CA GLU A 38 12.01 -0.69 -7.44
C GLU A 38 12.76 -0.98 -6.15
N LEU A 39 12.37 -2.04 -5.42
CA LEU A 39 13.09 -2.49 -4.21
C LEU A 39 14.57 -2.73 -4.51
N PHE A 40 14.87 -3.45 -5.58
CA PHE A 40 16.25 -3.70 -5.99
C PHE A 40 17.01 -2.42 -6.32
N ASN A 41 16.39 -1.50 -7.08
CA ASN A 41 17.01 -0.24 -7.49
C ASN A 41 17.31 0.68 -6.29
N ASP A 42 16.42 0.71 -5.31
CA ASP A 42 16.55 1.52 -4.08
C ASP A 42 17.33 0.80 -2.97
N ALA A 43 17.87 -0.39 -3.26
CA ALA A 43 18.56 -1.26 -2.31
C ALA A 43 17.72 -1.56 -1.04
N LEU A 44 16.41 -1.68 -1.21
CA LEU A 44 15.44 -2.05 -0.19
C LEU A 44 15.16 -3.55 -0.23
N THR A 45 14.84 -4.11 0.92
CA THR A 45 14.44 -5.50 1.10
C THR A 45 12.92 -5.65 1.06
N GLU A 46 12.45 -6.87 0.82
CA GLU A 46 11.02 -7.19 0.95
C GLU A 46 10.55 -6.96 2.40
N ASP A 47 11.35 -7.34 3.39
CA ASP A 47 11.03 -7.16 4.82
C ASP A 47 10.83 -5.68 5.18
N GLU A 48 11.70 -4.78 4.71
CA GLU A 48 11.52 -3.33 4.92
C GLU A 48 10.19 -2.83 4.37
N ALA A 49 9.72 -3.39 3.25
CA ALA A 49 8.42 -3.02 2.69
C ALA A 49 7.24 -3.60 3.48
N LEU A 50 7.37 -4.81 4.04
CA LEU A 50 6.34 -5.41 4.90
C LEU A 50 6.29 -4.72 6.28
N ASP A 51 7.43 -4.27 6.79
CA ASP A 51 7.54 -3.47 8.01
C ASP A 51 6.84 -2.12 7.84
N ALA A 52 7.00 -1.47 6.68
CA ALA A 52 6.30 -0.22 6.40
C ALA A 52 4.76 -0.39 6.38
N ILE A 53 4.25 -1.59 6.03
CA ILE A 53 2.80 -1.88 6.11
C ILE A 53 2.35 -2.09 7.57
N SER A 54 3.23 -2.65 8.41
CA SER A 54 2.93 -3.01 9.80
C SER A 54 3.12 -1.85 10.78
N PHE A 55 4.07 -0.96 10.50
CA PHE A 55 4.56 0.06 11.43
C PHE A 55 4.67 1.43 10.74
N TYR A 56 3.64 1.81 9.97
CA TYR A 56 3.58 3.08 9.26
C TYR A 56 3.43 4.30 10.19
N ASP A 57 4.00 5.43 9.78
CA ASP A 57 3.80 6.75 10.37
C ASP A 57 2.56 7.44 9.80
N HIS A 58 2.30 7.24 8.50
CA HIS A 58 1.19 7.86 7.80
C HIS A 58 0.54 6.88 6.82
N VAL A 59 -0.78 7.04 6.62
CA VAL A 59 -1.56 6.25 5.68
C VAL A 59 -2.44 7.16 4.83
N SER A 60 -2.47 6.91 3.52
CA SER A 60 -3.32 7.65 2.58
C SER A 60 -3.93 6.74 1.52
N LYS A 61 -4.92 7.25 0.77
CA LYS A 61 -5.65 6.47 -0.23
C LYS A 61 -5.64 7.16 -1.58
N ASP A 62 -5.27 6.41 -2.62
CA ASP A 62 -5.43 6.83 -4.01
C ASP A 62 -6.74 6.23 -4.56
N PHE A 63 -7.67 7.10 -4.94
CA PHE A 63 -8.94 6.69 -5.55
C PHE A 63 -8.78 6.35 -7.04
N PRO A 64 -9.67 5.53 -7.61
CA PRO A 64 -9.74 5.33 -9.06
C PRO A 64 -9.89 6.68 -9.78
N ASN A 65 -9.20 6.82 -10.92
CA ASN A 65 -9.23 8.04 -11.75
C ASN A 65 -8.85 9.32 -11.00
N ASN A 66 -7.99 9.24 -9.99
CA ASN A 66 -7.44 10.44 -9.35
C ASN A 66 -6.74 11.33 -10.39
N GLU A 67 -6.71 12.65 -10.12
CA GLU A 67 -6.15 13.67 -11.03
C GLU A 67 -4.67 13.42 -11.38
N GLN A 68 -3.96 12.70 -10.52
CA GLN A 68 -2.54 12.38 -10.66
C GLN A 68 -2.30 11.13 -11.52
N GLY A 69 -3.35 10.46 -12.00
CA GLY A 69 -3.27 9.26 -12.82
C GLY A 69 -2.69 8.04 -12.10
N ARG A 70 -2.63 8.06 -10.76
CA ARG A 70 -2.01 7.00 -9.95
C ARG A 70 -2.92 5.77 -9.89
N ALA A 71 -2.32 4.59 -9.81
CA ALA A 71 -3.07 3.37 -9.54
C ALA A 71 -3.74 3.45 -8.15
N ALA A 72 -5.00 3.02 -8.10
CA ALA A 72 -5.78 3.01 -6.86
C ALA A 72 -5.21 2.03 -5.84
N GLY A 73 -5.26 2.40 -4.56
CA GLY A 73 -4.70 1.60 -3.47
C GLY A 73 -4.52 2.41 -2.19
N ILE A 74 -3.98 1.75 -1.17
CA ILE A 74 -3.62 2.35 0.11
C ILE A 74 -2.10 2.55 0.13
N ASN A 75 -1.65 3.74 0.51
CA ASN A 75 -0.24 4.06 0.70
C ASN A 75 0.07 4.04 2.18
N PHE A 76 1.08 3.26 2.57
CA PHE A 76 1.69 3.24 3.89
C PHE A 76 3.03 3.98 3.79
N GLU A 77 3.30 4.89 4.70
CA GLU A 77 4.53 5.68 4.72
C GLU A 77 5.22 5.48 6.05
N GLN A 78 6.51 5.15 6.01
CA GLN A 78 7.35 4.94 7.19
C GLN A 78 8.66 5.69 7.02
N THR A 79 9.08 6.38 8.08
CA THR A 79 10.40 7.01 8.15
C THR A 79 11.46 5.96 8.42
N VAL A 80 12.38 5.80 7.49
CA VAL A 80 13.56 4.93 7.59
C VAL A 80 14.83 5.77 7.56
N GLU A 81 15.99 5.17 7.83
CA GLU A 81 17.28 5.88 7.87
C GLU A 81 17.56 6.68 6.58
N ARG A 82 17.08 6.17 5.43
CA ARG A 82 17.35 6.74 4.10
C ARG A 82 16.34 7.79 3.65
N GLY A 83 15.27 8.03 4.41
CA GLY A 83 14.18 8.95 4.06
C GLY A 83 12.81 8.34 4.36
N THR A 84 11.77 8.78 3.66
CA THR A 84 10.43 8.21 3.84
C THR A 84 10.20 7.11 2.82
N LEU A 85 10.07 5.87 3.29
CA LEU A 85 9.65 4.73 2.51
C LEU A 85 8.13 4.76 2.35
N ARG A 86 7.65 4.96 1.12
CA ARG A 86 6.23 4.78 0.80
C ARG A 86 6.01 3.40 0.19
N VAL A 87 5.17 2.58 0.80
CA VAL A 87 4.67 1.30 0.27
C VAL A 87 3.21 1.44 -0.13
N LYS A 88 2.93 1.37 -1.42
CA LYS A 88 1.55 1.25 -1.91
C LYS A 88 1.07 -0.19 -1.82
N VAL A 89 -0.21 -0.41 -1.54
CA VAL A 89 -0.91 -1.69 -1.58
C VAL A 89 -2.13 -1.49 -2.47
N GLY A 90 -1.99 -1.86 -3.74
CA GLY A 90 -3.05 -1.71 -4.75
C GLY A 90 -3.83 -3.01 -4.98
N TRP A 91 -5.14 -2.90 -5.19
CA TRP A 91 -6.00 -4.04 -5.55
C TRP A 91 -5.89 -4.34 -7.06
N ARG A 92 -5.18 -5.41 -7.44
CA ARG A 92 -5.18 -5.90 -8.84
C ARG A 92 -5.47 -7.39 -8.91
N GLY A 93 -6.71 -7.74 -9.25
CA GLY A 93 -7.13 -9.13 -9.31
C GLY A 93 -6.93 -9.81 -7.94
N ASN A 94 -6.01 -10.77 -7.88
CA ASN A 94 -5.74 -11.57 -6.67
C ASN A 94 -4.41 -11.23 -5.98
N TYR A 95 -3.74 -10.10 -6.31
CA TYR A 95 -2.47 -9.74 -5.70
C TYR A 95 -2.36 -8.25 -5.37
N LEU A 96 -1.57 -7.96 -4.35
CA LEU A 96 -1.38 -6.62 -3.81
C LEU A 96 -0.05 -6.03 -4.29
N VAL A 97 -0.12 -4.98 -5.11
CA VAL A 97 1.07 -4.35 -5.70
C VAL A 97 1.76 -3.47 -4.68
N ILE A 98 2.93 -3.91 -4.22
CA ILE A 98 3.88 -3.07 -3.49
C ILE A 98 4.59 -2.12 -4.48
N THR A 99 4.75 -0.86 -4.11
CA THR A 99 5.67 0.06 -4.80
C THR A 99 6.35 0.82 -3.70
N SER A 100 7.67 0.75 -3.69
CA SER A 100 8.53 1.36 -2.70
C SER A 100 9.29 2.49 -3.36
N MET A 101 9.31 3.65 -2.75
CA MET A 101 10.21 4.74 -3.14
C MET A 101 10.65 5.48 -1.88
N ILE A 102 11.90 5.93 -1.88
CA ILE A 102 12.39 6.91 -0.91
C ILE A 102 11.97 8.31 -1.41
N LEU A 103 11.25 9.07 -0.58
CA LEU A 103 10.85 10.45 -0.84
C LEU A 103 11.93 11.46 -0.44
#